data_AF-X0RP22-F1
#
_entry.id   AF-X0RP22-F1
#
_cell.length_a   1.000
_cell.length_b   1.000
_cell.length_c   1.000
_cell.angle_alpha   90.00
_cell.angle_beta   90.00
_cell.angle_gamma   90.00
#
_symmetry.space_group_name_H-M   'P 1'
#
loop_
_entity.id
_entity.type
_entity.pdbx_description
1 polymer ?
#
loop_
_entity_poly.entity_id
_entity_poly.type
_entity_poly.pdbx_seq_one_letter_code
_entity_poly.pdbx_strand_id
1 'polypeptide(L)'
;MKRDLPDFKTQAAKEHARLDSEGAIRLLDAGRAWNLAPTLHAGGAVIFPHAGLEVCGHQIAAAVHACLDCGAERVLVIGVLHALTQELEEARVRVAQGSDVTQEPSWGVQGSGLDGRQDWRDEFSLLNFQFLWQEEINRRGIDGPELVIRYPYLAGGRPHILPGIEELQDIVRDAVVVATADPFHHGIGYGDPPEKSLAPEVGGL
;
A
#
# COMPACT_ATOMS: atom_id res chain seq x y z
N MET A 1 1.21 -2.15 -25.77
CA MET A 1 0.47 -3.42 -25.62
C MET A 1 0.30 -3.66 -24.12
N LYS A 2 -0.94 -3.74 -23.59
CA LYS A 2 -1.13 -4.12 -22.17
C LYS A 2 -0.48 -5.48 -21.98
N ARG A 3 0.41 -5.65 -20.98
CA ARG A 3 0.82 -6.99 -20.54
C ARG A 3 -0.45 -7.73 -20.11
N ASP A 4 -0.46 -9.05 -20.28
CA ASP A 4 -1.43 -9.95 -19.65
C ASP A 4 -1.17 -10.01 -18.13
N LEU A 5 -1.17 -8.87 -17.46
CA LEU A 5 -1.22 -8.82 -16.00
C LEU A 5 -2.64 -9.22 -15.58
N PRO A 6 -2.79 -10.07 -14.55
CA PRO A 6 -4.09 -10.32 -13.95
C PRO A 6 -4.79 -9.01 -13.61
N ASP A 7 -6.11 -8.98 -13.79
CA ASP A 7 -6.91 -7.84 -13.34
C ASP A 7 -7.06 -7.89 -11.81
N PHE A 8 -6.03 -7.38 -11.11
CA PHE A 8 -5.93 -7.38 -9.66
C PHE A 8 -7.06 -6.59 -9.00
N LYS A 9 -7.62 -5.57 -9.65
CA LYS A 9 -8.79 -4.84 -9.15
C LYS A 9 -10.03 -5.70 -9.12
N THR A 10 -10.31 -6.38 -10.24
CA THR A 10 -11.43 -7.32 -10.32
C THR A 10 -11.22 -8.50 -9.35
N GLN A 11 -9.99 -8.96 -9.17
CA GLN A 11 -9.68 -10.00 -8.20
C GLN A 11 -9.92 -9.54 -6.76
N ALA A 12 -9.43 -8.36 -6.37
CA ALA A 12 -9.67 -7.78 -5.05
C ALA A 12 -11.17 -7.60 -4.79
N ALA A 13 -11.93 -7.07 -5.75
CA ALA A 13 -13.38 -6.91 -5.62
C ALA A 13 -14.11 -8.25 -5.42
N LYS A 14 -13.68 -9.31 -6.12
CA LYS A 14 -14.21 -10.68 -5.92
C LYS A 14 -13.83 -11.21 -4.54
N GLU A 15 -12.61 -10.96 -4.07
CA GLU A 15 -12.16 -11.36 -2.74
C GLU A 15 -12.96 -10.66 -1.64
N HIS A 16 -13.17 -9.35 -1.75
CA HIS A 16 -14.01 -8.57 -0.83
C HIS A 16 -15.44 -9.10 -0.77
N ALA A 17 -16.05 -9.35 -1.94
CA ALA A 17 -17.39 -9.90 -2.02
C ALA A 17 -17.50 -11.33 -1.47
N ARG A 18 -16.46 -12.16 -1.63
CA ARG A 18 -16.40 -13.53 -1.11
C ARG A 18 -16.21 -13.55 0.41
N LEU A 19 -15.41 -12.63 0.94
CA LEU A 19 -15.07 -12.59 2.36
C LEU A 19 -16.27 -12.15 3.20
N ASP A 20 -17.09 -11.25 2.66
CA ASP A 20 -18.20 -10.56 3.35
C ASP A 20 -17.77 -9.78 4.61
N SER A 21 -18.70 -9.04 5.23
CA SER A 21 -18.42 -8.25 6.44
C SER A 21 -18.03 -9.12 7.63
N GLU A 22 -18.57 -10.33 7.75
CA GLU A 22 -18.25 -11.22 8.86
C GLU A 22 -16.82 -11.75 8.72
N GLY A 23 -16.38 -12.08 7.51
CA GLY A 23 -14.99 -12.43 7.24
C GLY A 23 -14.03 -11.26 7.43
N ALA A 24 -14.42 -10.05 7.04
CA ALA A 24 -13.63 -8.85 7.31
C ALA A 24 -13.45 -8.61 8.82
N ILE A 25 -14.53 -8.76 9.60
CA ILE A 25 -14.49 -8.67 11.07
C ILE A 25 -13.53 -9.72 11.66
N ARG A 26 -13.53 -10.95 11.16
CA ARG A 26 -12.58 -11.99 11.63
C ARG A 26 -11.12 -11.58 11.39
N LEU A 27 -10.80 -11.00 10.23
CA LEU A 27 -9.45 -10.49 9.96
C LEU A 27 -9.09 -9.31 10.86
N LEU A 28 -10.04 -8.40 11.09
CA LEU A 28 -9.89 -7.27 12.02
C LEU A 28 -9.60 -7.77 13.44
N ASP A 29 -10.40 -8.72 13.95
CA ASP A 29 -10.19 -9.31 15.26
C ASP A 29 -8.82 -10.02 15.36
N ALA A 30 -8.37 -10.71 14.31
CA ALA A 30 -7.04 -11.31 14.27
C ALA A 30 -5.91 -10.26 14.29
N GLY A 31 -6.11 -9.11 13.63
CA GLY A 31 -5.16 -7.99 13.63
C GLY A 31 -4.93 -7.38 15.01
N ARG A 32 -5.83 -7.59 15.98
CA ARG A 32 -5.66 -7.16 17.38
C ARG A 32 -4.53 -7.87 18.11
N ALA A 33 -3.97 -8.94 17.55
CA ALA A 33 -2.78 -9.58 18.11
C ALA A 33 -1.56 -8.65 18.16
N TRP A 34 -1.56 -7.55 17.39
CA TRP A 34 -0.52 -6.52 17.41
C TRP A 34 -1.06 -5.19 17.91
N ASN A 35 -0.36 -4.57 18.86
CA ASN A 35 -0.63 -3.20 19.31
C ASN A 35 0.42 -2.24 18.73
N LEU A 36 0.13 -1.67 17.56
CA LEU A 36 1.06 -0.79 16.82
C LEU A 36 0.73 0.71 16.99
N ALA A 37 -0.40 1.05 17.60
CA ALA A 37 -0.79 2.45 17.82
C ALA A 37 0.26 3.27 18.61
N PRO A 38 0.94 2.74 19.66
CA PRO A 38 2.00 3.47 20.34
C PRO A 38 3.16 3.86 19.42
N THR A 39 3.49 3.04 18.42
CA THR A 39 4.54 3.33 17.44
C THR A 39 4.18 4.57 16.63
N LEU A 40 2.94 4.63 16.10
CA LEU A 40 2.46 5.80 15.36
C LEU A 40 2.35 7.03 16.25
N HIS A 41 1.83 6.88 17.47
CA HIS A 41 1.71 7.97 18.44
C HIS A 41 3.08 8.59 18.80
N ALA A 42 4.13 7.78 18.85
CA ALA A 42 5.50 8.23 19.12
C ALA A 42 6.19 8.87 17.89
N GLY A 43 5.50 9.03 16.76
CA GLY A 43 6.05 9.56 15.51
C GLY A 43 6.78 8.53 14.64
N GLY A 44 6.61 7.23 14.93
CA GLY A 44 7.06 6.14 14.07
C GLY A 44 6.14 5.92 12.87
N ALA A 45 6.47 4.92 12.05
CA ALA A 45 5.68 4.50 10.90
C ALA A 45 5.38 2.99 10.94
N VAL A 46 4.31 2.57 10.28
CA VAL A 46 3.96 1.16 10.10
C VAL A 46 4.06 0.79 8.62
N ILE A 47 4.73 -0.32 8.34
CA ILE A 47 4.80 -0.91 6.99
C ILE A 47 4.04 -2.23 7.01
N PHE A 48 3.15 -2.45 6.05
CA PHE A 48 2.31 -3.65 5.97
C PHE A 48 2.24 -4.23 4.56
N PRO A 49 2.04 -5.55 4.39
CA PRO A 49 1.92 -6.18 3.07
C PRO A 49 0.59 -5.88 2.37
N HIS A 50 0.53 -5.98 1.03
CA HIS A 50 -0.73 -5.85 0.25
C HIS A 50 -0.98 -7.00 -0.74
N ALA A 51 -0.72 -8.23 -0.32
CA ALA A 51 -1.06 -9.41 -1.10
C ALA A 51 -2.59 -9.67 -1.11
N GLY A 52 -3.02 -10.92 -0.88
CA GLY A 52 -4.43 -11.26 -0.66
C GLY A 52 -4.86 -11.11 0.80
N LEU A 53 -6.16 -10.90 1.02
CA LEU A 53 -6.75 -10.87 2.37
C LEU A 53 -6.63 -12.23 3.07
N GLU A 54 -6.72 -13.32 2.32
CA GLU A 54 -6.53 -14.69 2.84
C GLU A 54 -5.11 -14.92 3.39
N VAL A 55 -4.12 -14.22 2.82
CA VAL A 55 -2.69 -14.41 3.11
C VAL A 55 -2.25 -13.47 4.24
N CYS A 56 -2.53 -12.18 4.10
CA CYS A 56 -1.96 -11.13 4.95
C CYS A 56 -3.00 -10.16 5.51
N GLY A 57 -4.29 -10.46 5.38
CA GLY A 57 -5.36 -9.55 5.77
C GLY A 57 -5.34 -9.16 7.25
N HIS A 58 -4.86 -10.04 8.13
CA HIS A 58 -4.71 -9.76 9.56
C HIS A 58 -3.55 -8.77 9.84
N GLN A 59 -2.49 -8.77 9.03
CA GLN A 59 -1.40 -7.78 9.12
C GLN A 59 -1.88 -6.40 8.60
N ILE A 60 -2.69 -6.39 7.53
CA ILE A 60 -3.35 -5.17 7.05
C ILE A 60 -4.29 -4.62 8.15
N ALA A 61 -5.09 -5.48 8.78
CA ALA A 61 -5.95 -5.11 9.89
C ALA A 61 -5.19 -4.52 11.08
N ALA A 62 -4.01 -5.06 11.42
CA ALA A 62 -3.16 -4.50 12.46
C ALA A 62 -2.76 -3.04 12.16
N ALA A 63 -2.45 -2.73 10.89
CA ALA A 63 -2.17 -1.36 10.46
C ALA A 63 -3.42 -0.47 10.54
N VAL A 64 -4.59 -0.95 10.13
CA VAL A 64 -5.88 -0.24 10.28
C VAL A 64 -6.13 0.10 11.75
N HIS A 65 -5.99 -0.86 12.66
CA HIS A 65 -6.15 -0.61 14.09
C HIS A 65 -5.13 0.40 14.61
N ALA A 66 -3.86 0.30 14.21
CA ALA A 66 -2.83 1.26 14.60
C ALA A 66 -3.26 2.70 14.28
N CYS A 67 -3.74 2.94 13.07
CA CYS A 67 -4.20 4.23 12.62
C CYS A 67 -5.40 4.73 13.43
N LEU A 68 -6.41 3.88 13.61
CA LEU A 68 -7.66 4.28 14.29
C LEU A 68 -7.50 4.42 15.81
N ASP A 69 -6.47 3.83 16.42
CA ASP A 69 -6.27 3.81 17.87
C ASP A 69 -5.18 4.78 18.34
N CYS A 70 -4.34 5.32 17.44
CA CYS A 70 -3.21 6.18 17.83
C CYS A 70 -3.60 7.62 18.23
N GLY A 71 -4.86 8.01 18.00
CA GLY A 71 -5.39 9.33 18.33
C GLY A 71 -5.03 10.43 17.33
N ALA A 72 -4.43 10.09 16.18
CA ALA A 72 -4.17 11.05 15.11
C ALA A 72 -5.47 11.48 14.41
N GLU A 73 -5.54 12.74 13.97
CA GLU A 73 -6.65 13.26 13.18
C GLU A 73 -6.48 13.02 11.67
N ARG A 74 -5.24 12.76 11.23
CA ARG A 74 -4.89 12.51 9.83
C ARG A 74 -3.92 11.34 9.72
N VAL A 75 -4.10 10.55 8.66
CA VAL A 75 -3.25 9.41 8.30
C VAL A 75 -2.80 9.59 6.84
N LEU A 76 -1.49 9.63 6.63
CA LEU A 76 -0.88 9.49 5.30
C LEU A 76 -0.65 8.02 5.02
N VAL A 77 -1.33 7.48 4.00
CA VAL A 77 -1.14 6.12 3.51
C VAL A 77 -0.38 6.16 2.18
N ILE A 78 0.79 5.54 2.17
CA ILE A 78 1.63 5.41 0.98
C ILE A 78 1.39 4.05 0.32
N GLY A 79 0.87 4.08 -0.90
CA GLY A 79 0.70 2.92 -1.77
C GLY A 79 1.94 2.64 -2.62
N VAL A 80 2.08 1.40 -3.08
CA VAL A 80 3.00 1.07 -4.18
C VAL A 80 2.31 1.41 -5.49
N LEU A 81 2.97 2.17 -6.37
CA LEU A 81 2.52 2.37 -7.75
C LEU A 81 3.20 1.35 -8.67
N HIS A 82 2.43 0.37 -9.11
CA HIS A 82 2.88 -0.67 -10.01
C HIS A 82 2.99 -0.17 -11.45
N ALA A 83 3.94 -0.74 -12.19
CA ALA A 83 4.13 -0.48 -13.61
C ALA A 83 3.08 -1.23 -14.46
N LEU A 84 1.82 -0.85 -14.34
CA LEU A 84 0.68 -1.53 -15.01
C LEU A 84 0.56 -1.21 -16.50
N THR A 85 1.27 -0.18 -16.96
CA THR A 85 1.36 0.17 -18.38
C THR A 85 2.76 -0.14 -18.91
N GLN A 86 2.84 -0.35 -20.23
CA GLN A 86 4.13 -0.54 -20.90
C GLN A 86 5.05 0.66 -20.70
N GLU A 87 4.52 1.88 -20.73
CA GLU A 87 5.28 3.11 -20.51
C GLU A 87 5.93 3.13 -19.12
N LEU A 88 5.15 2.83 -18.07
CA LEU A 88 5.68 2.79 -16.71
C LEU A 88 6.75 1.70 -16.57
N GLU A 89 6.53 0.51 -17.13
CA GLU A 89 7.50 -0.57 -17.07
C GLU A 89 8.81 -0.21 -17.78
N GLU A 90 8.72 0.38 -18.96
CA GLU A 90 9.90 0.83 -19.69
C GLU A 90 10.68 1.89 -18.91
N ALA A 91 9.99 2.83 -18.24
CA ALA A 91 10.62 3.81 -17.35
C ALA A 91 11.33 3.12 -16.17
N ARG A 92 10.68 2.13 -15.53
CA ARG A 92 11.27 1.34 -14.45
C ARG A 92 12.53 0.60 -14.91
N VAL A 93 12.47 -0.02 -16.09
CA VAL A 93 13.62 -0.74 -16.67
C VAL A 93 14.76 0.23 -16.98
N ARG A 94 14.49 1.39 -17.60
CA ARG A 94 15.50 2.41 -17.87
C ARG A 94 16.21 2.87 -16.60
N VAL A 95 15.46 3.24 -15.56
CA VAL A 95 16.02 3.68 -14.28
C VAL A 95 16.81 2.56 -13.60
N ALA A 96 16.31 1.32 -13.62
CA ALA A 96 17.03 0.16 -13.10
C ALA A 96 18.35 -0.11 -13.85
N GLN A 97 18.44 0.27 -15.12
CA GLN A 97 19.66 0.21 -15.95
C GLN A 97 20.58 1.43 -15.79
N GLY A 98 20.25 2.37 -14.90
CA GLY A 98 21.09 3.51 -14.55
C GLY A 98 20.74 4.82 -15.26
N SER A 99 19.62 4.90 -15.98
CA SER A 99 19.14 6.18 -16.54
C SER A 99 18.84 7.20 -15.44
N ASP A 100 18.98 8.48 -15.77
CA ASP A 100 18.68 9.58 -14.85
C ASP A 100 17.17 9.73 -14.64
N VAL A 101 16.71 9.40 -13.43
CA VAL A 101 15.29 9.39 -13.06
C VAL A 101 14.63 10.76 -13.23
N THR A 102 15.38 11.85 -13.16
CA THR A 102 14.83 13.21 -13.33
C THR A 102 14.34 13.50 -14.74
N GLN A 103 14.66 12.63 -15.70
CA GLN A 103 14.20 12.72 -17.08
C GLN A 103 12.94 11.87 -17.33
N GLU A 104 12.51 11.06 -16.36
CA GLU A 104 11.34 10.19 -16.52
C GLU A 104 10.04 10.97 -16.25
N PRO A 105 9.13 11.13 -17.23
CA PRO A 105 7.88 11.88 -17.04
C PRO A 105 6.94 11.27 -15.99
N SER A 106 7.13 9.99 -15.67
CA SER A 106 6.36 9.27 -14.65
C SER A 106 6.91 9.44 -13.22
N TRP A 107 8.10 10.01 -13.04
CA TRP A 107 8.73 10.16 -11.73
C TRP A 107 8.03 11.22 -10.88
N GLY A 108 7.59 10.84 -9.69
CA GLY A 108 6.91 11.75 -8.78
C GLY A 108 5.87 11.05 -7.92
N VAL A 109 5.20 11.85 -7.09
CA VAL A 109 4.06 11.43 -6.27
C VAL A 109 2.77 11.60 -7.06
N GLN A 110 1.94 10.57 -7.08
CA GLN A 110 0.58 10.62 -7.63
C GLN A 110 -0.46 10.43 -6.52
N GLY A 111 -1.70 10.88 -6.74
CA GLY A 111 -2.79 10.66 -5.81
C GLY A 111 -3.99 11.57 -6.07
N SER A 112 -5.07 11.35 -5.30
CA SER A 112 -6.25 12.21 -5.37
C SER A 112 -5.91 13.64 -4.97
N GLY A 113 -6.42 14.62 -5.72
CA GLY A 113 -6.20 16.04 -5.50
C GLY A 113 -4.87 16.60 -6.03
N LEU A 114 -3.99 15.76 -6.58
CA LEU A 114 -2.76 16.20 -7.23
C LEU A 114 -2.95 16.35 -8.74
N ASP A 115 -2.33 17.40 -9.29
CA ASP A 115 -2.22 17.60 -10.73
C ASP A 115 -1.26 16.60 -11.38
N GLY A 116 -1.33 16.46 -12.71
CA GLY A 116 -0.41 15.63 -13.48
C GLY A 116 -0.95 14.22 -13.72
N ARG A 117 -0.05 13.23 -13.65
CA ARG A 117 -0.38 11.84 -14.02
C ARG A 117 -1.38 11.21 -13.05
N GLN A 118 -2.23 10.34 -13.60
CA GLN A 118 -3.34 9.71 -12.88
C GLN A 118 -3.28 8.17 -13.00
N ASP A 119 -2.08 7.60 -13.22
CA ASP A 119 -1.91 6.15 -13.35
C ASP A 119 -2.35 5.41 -12.07
N TRP A 120 -2.27 6.08 -10.92
CA TRP A 120 -2.77 5.59 -9.63
C TRP A 120 -4.25 5.17 -9.65
N ARG A 121 -5.06 5.68 -10.59
CA ARG A 121 -6.47 5.29 -10.72
C ARG A 121 -6.66 3.84 -11.11
N ASP A 122 -5.64 3.20 -11.67
CA ASP A 122 -5.63 1.77 -12.01
C ASP A 122 -4.86 0.93 -10.97
N GLU A 123 -4.29 1.55 -9.94
CA GLU A 123 -3.54 0.89 -8.87
C GLU A 123 -4.44 0.15 -7.87
N PHE A 124 -3.93 -0.96 -7.30
CA PHE A 124 -4.65 -1.87 -6.41
C PHE A 124 -4.00 -2.07 -5.03
N SER A 125 -2.77 -1.59 -4.79
CA SER A 125 -1.98 -1.87 -3.58
C SER A 125 -2.63 -1.45 -2.26
N LEU A 126 -3.59 -0.53 -2.27
CA LEU A 126 -4.32 -0.10 -1.08
C LEU A 126 -5.79 -0.52 -1.06
N LEU A 127 -6.27 -1.35 -1.99
CA LEU A 127 -7.68 -1.75 -2.03
C LEU A 127 -8.08 -2.55 -0.78
N ASN A 128 -7.24 -3.50 -0.37
CA ASN A 128 -7.49 -4.33 0.81
C ASN A 128 -7.44 -3.52 2.11
N PHE A 129 -6.52 -2.56 2.20
CA PHE A 129 -6.46 -1.62 3.32
C PHE A 129 -7.72 -0.76 3.40
N GLN A 130 -8.14 -0.14 2.29
CA GLN A 130 -9.34 0.71 2.26
C GLN A 130 -10.62 -0.08 2.55
N PHE A 131 -10.70 -1.33 2.10
CA PHE A 131 -11.81 -2.21 2.43
C PHE A 131 -11.89 -2.49 3.94
N LEU A 132 -10.80 -2.96 4.57
CA LEU A 132 -10.79 -3.23 6.01
C LEU A 132 -10.93 -1.96 6.86
N TRP A 133 -10.39 -0.83 6.38
CA TRP A 133 -10.62 0.49 6.96
C TRP A 133 -12.11 0.80 7.03
N GLN A 134 -12.82 0.69 5.90
CA GLN A 134 -14.23 1.01 5.82
C GLN A 134 -15.07 0.10 6.71
N GLU A 135 -14.79 -1.21 6.72
CA GLU A 135 -15.47 -2.17 7.58
C GLU A 135 -15.26 -1.84 9.07
N GLU A 136 -14.05 -1.45 9.47
CA GLU A 136 -13.76 -1.12 10.87
C GLU A 136 -14.35 0.22 11.32
N ILE A 137 -14.34 1.28 10.49
CA ILE A 137 -15.00 2.54 10.84
C ILE A 137 -16.52 2.34 10.97
N ASN A 138 -17.11 1.53 10.07
CA ASN A 138 -18.52 1.15 10.12
C ASN A 138 -18.83 0.38 11.41
N ARG A 139 -17.99 -0.61 11.75
CA ARG A 139 -18.13 -1.43 12.96
C ARG A 139 -18.04 -0.58 14.23
N ARG A 140 -17.14 0.40 14.26
CA ARG A 140 -16.94 1.30 15.41
C ARG A 140 -17.98 2.42 15.49
N GLY A 141 -18.69 2.72 14.40
CA GLY A 141 -19.61 3.84 14.33
C GLY A 141 -18.91 5.19 14.47
N ILE A 142 -17.74 5.33 13.84
CA ILE A 142 -16.94 6.56 13.83
C ILE A 142 -16.71 7.04 12.40
N ASP A 143 -16.43 8.33 12.22
CA ASP A 143 -16.01 8.87 10.92
C ASP A 143 -14.56 8.47 10.58
N GLY A 144 -13.73 8.25 11.60
CA GLY A 144 -12.30 7.99 11.46
C GLY A 144 -11.49 9.27 11.18
N PRO A 145 -10.14 9.18 11.23
CA PRO A 145 -9.27 10.29 10.83
C PRO A 145 -9.28 10.48 9.32
N GLU A 146 -8.86 11.66 8.87
CA GLU A 146 -8.70 11.97 7.45
C GLU A 146 -7.66 11.02 6.82
N LEU A 147 -8.06 10.33 5.76
CA LEU A 147 -7.19 9.40 5.03
C LEU A 147 -6.63 10.05 3.76
N VAL A 148 -5.34 10.39 3.78
CA VAL A 148 -4.64 10.96 2.62
C VAL A 148 -3.85 9.86 1.92
N ILE A 149 -4.15 9.60 0.65
CA ILE A 149 -3.56 8.49 -0.11
C ILE A 149 -2.60 9.03 -1.18
N ARG A 150 -1.37 8.50 -1.21
CA ARG A 150 -0.31 8.88 -2.16
C ARG A 150 0.42 7.66 -2.72
N TYR A 151 0.89 7.79 -3.95
CA TYR A 151 1.52 6.74 -4.73
C TYR A 151 2.82 7.27 -5.37
N PRO A 152 3.94 7.25 -4.63
CA PRO A 152 5.25 7.57 -5.18
C PRO A 152 5.66 6.57 -6.27
N TYR A 153 6.17 7.07 -7.40
CA TYR A 153 6.73 6.24 -8.46
C TYR A 153 8.21 6.55 -8.70
N LEU A 154 9.01 5.50 -8.91
CA LEU A 154 10.48 5.59 -9.10
C LEU A 154 11.20 6.34 -7.95
N ALA A 155 10.70 6.18 -6.72
CA ALA A 155 11.21 6.92 -5.56
C ALA A 155 12.52 6.37 -4.96
N GLY A 156 12.92 5.14 -5.29
CA GLY A 156 13.97 4.40 -4.55
C GLY A 156 15.38 5.00 -4.62
N GLY A 157 15.76 5.70 -5.70
CA GLY A 157 17.13 6.18 -5.88
C GLY A 157 17.40 7.58 -5.30
N ARG A 158 16.43 8.49 -5.41
CA ARG A 158 16.59 9.91 -5.01
C ARG A 158 15.30 10.46 -4.36
N PRO A 159 14.82 9.89 -3.24
CA PRO A 159 13.55 10.30 -2.65
C PRO A 159 13.55 11.76 -2.18
N HIS A 160 14.70 12.31 -1.80
CA HIS A 160 14.87 13.68 -1.30
C HIS A 160 14.63 14.79 -2.35
N ILE A 161 14.61 14.44 -3.64
CA ILE A 161 14.27 15.37 -4.74
C ILE A 161 13.09 14.86 -5.58
N LEU A 162 12.35 13.87 -5.07
CA LEU A 162 11.17 13.34 -5.76
C LEU A 162 10.14 14.47 -5.97
N PRO A 163 9.63 14.69 -7.19
CA PRO A 163 8.54 15.65 -7.40
C PRO A 163 7.34 15.30 -6.52
N GLY A 164 6.93 16.23 -5.67
CA GLY A 164 5.89 16.02 -4.66
C GLY A 164 6.37 15.61 -3.27
N ILE A 165 7.69 15.46 -3.03
CA ILE A 165 8.22 15.11 -1.70
C ILE A 165 7.91 16.17 -0.63
N GLU A 166 7.93 17.45 -1.00
CA GLU A 166 7.63 18.57 -0.09
C GLU A 166 6.17 18.49 0.42
N GLU A 167 5.24 18.07 -0.43
CA GLU A 167 3.84 17.87 -0.06
C GLU A 167 3.69 16.73 0.96
N LEU A 168 4.40 15.61 0.75
CA LEU A 168 4.45 14.54 1.74
C LEU A 168 5.04 15.04 3.07
N GLN A 169 6.14 15.80 3.02
CA GLN A 169 6.78 16.37 4.20
C GLN A 169 5.85 17.30 4.98
N ASP A 170 5.00 18.06 4.29
CA ASP A 170 4.05 18.96 4.93
C ASP A 170 2.87 18.20 5.56
N ILE A 171 2.34 17.16 4.89
CA ILE A 171 1.30 16.30 5.47
C ILE A 171 1.78 15.63 6.76
N VAL A 172 3.00 15.10 6.80
CA VAL A 172 3.49 14.34 7.97
C VAL A 172 3.81 15.22 9.18
N ARG A 173 3.66 16.54 9.09
CA ARG A 173 3.79 17.44 10.26
C ARG A 173 2.63 17.24 11.24
N ASP A 174 1.46 16.86 10.75
CA ASP A 174 0.24 16.68 11.54
C ASP A 174 -0.47 15.33 11.26
N ALA A 175 0.15 14.43 10.49
CA ALA A 175 -0.36 13.10 10.20
C ALA A 175 0.59 11.99 10.67
N VAL A 176 0.02 10.83 11.00
CA VAL A 176 0.81 9.59 11.14
C VAL A 176 1.00 8.93 9.77
N VAL A 177 2.08 8.16 9.61
CA VAL A 177 2.45 7.55 8.33
C VAL A 177 2.33 6.04 8.38
N VAL A 178 1.61 5.50 7.42
CA VAL A 178 1.66 4.07 7.11
C VAL A 178 1.96 3.86 5.63
N ALA A 179 2.66 2.79 5.31
CA ALA A 179 2.99 2.47 3.93
C ALA A 179 2.74 0.99 3.67
N THR A 180 2.27 0.68 2.47
CA THR A 180 2.28 -0.71 2.05
C THR A 180 3.61 -1.07 1.39
N ALA A 181 4.03 -2.32 1.57
CA ALA A 181 5.11 -2.93 0.82
C ALA A 181 4.57 -4.13 0.05
N ASP A 182 5.14 -4.40 -1.11
CA ASP A 182 4.91 -5.67 -1.79
C ASP A 182 5.93 -6.68 -1.25
N PRO A 183 5.56 -7.65 -0.40
CA PRO A 183 6.50 -8.63 0.12
C PRO A 183 6.95 -9.63 -0.95
N PHE A 184 6.30 -9.68 -2.12
CA PHE A 184 6.62 -10.62 -3.20
C PHE A 184 7.96 -10.36 -3.87
N HIS A 185 8.76 -9.36 -3.44
CA HIS A 185 10.15 -9.13 -3.87
C HIS A 185 11.11 -10.30 -3.55
N HIS A 186 10.62 -11.38 -2.94
CA HIS A 186 11.25 -12.69 -2.81
C HIS A 186 10.24 -13.80 -3.19
N GLY A 187 10.67 -14.88 -3.85
CA GLY A 187 9.80 -15.98 -4.30
C GLY A 187 9.68 -16.11 -5.83
N ILE A 188 8.74 -16.96 -6.27
CA ILE A 188 8.57 -17.36 -7.69
C ILE A 188 8.46 -16.15 -8.64
N GLY A 189 7.80 -15.07 -8.20
CA GLY A 189 7.62 -13.84 -8.98
C GLY A 189 8.93 -13.14 -9.38
N TYR A 190 10.03 -13.44 -8.68
CA TYR A 190 11.36 -12.85 -8.91
C TYR A 190 12.41 -13.90 -9.29
N GLY A 191 11.97 -15.13 -9.60
CA GLY A 191 12.82 -16.20 -10.14
C GLY A 191 13.29 -17.23 -9.13
N ASP A 192 12.82 -17.20 -7.87
CA ASP A 192 13.09 -18.30 -6.94
C ASP A 192 12.33 -19.55 -7.39
N PRO A 193 12.96 -20.74 -7.36
CA PRO A 193 12.26 -21.96 -7.73
C PRO A 193 11.16 -22.28 -6.70
N PRO A 194 10.03 -22.88 -7.12
CA PRO A 194 8.88 -23.14 -6.24
C PRO A 194 9.24 -23.86 -4.94
N GLU A 195 10.18 -24.81 -5.00
CA GLU A 195 10.67 -25.58 -3.85
C GLU A 195 11.45 -24.75 -2.80
N LYS A 196 11.87 -23.53 -3.14
CA LYS A 196 12.52 -22.58 -2.21
C LYS A 196 11.61 -21.45 -1.77
N SER A 197 10.40 -21.37 -2.32
CA SER A 197 9.40 -20.39 -1.90
C SER A 197 8.64 -20.91 -0.68
N LEU A 198 8.63 -20.13 0.39
CA LEU A 198 7.94 -20.47 1.64
C LEU A 198 6.58 -19.78 1.70
N ALA A 199 5.61 -20.43 2.36
CA ALA A 199 4.35 -19.77 2.72
C ALA A 199 4.60 -18.71 3.81
N PRO A 200 3.79 -17.62 3.87
CA PRO A 200 3.98 -16.52 4.83
C PRO A 200 4.19 -16.99 6.28
N GLU A 201 3.31 -17.87 6.77
CA GLU A 201 3.34 -18.32 8.17
C GLU A 201 4.47 -19.33 8.48
N VAL A 202 5.27 -19.72 7.48
CA VAL A 202 6.35 -20.73 7.60
C VAL A 202 7.73 -20.11 7.33
N GLY A 203 7.84 -18.78 7.35
CA GLY A 203 9.08 -18.05 7.11
C GLY A 203 9.24 -17.50 5.69
N GLY A 204 8.20 -17.63 4.85
CA GLY A 204 7.95 -16.63 3.80
C GLY A 204 7.53 -15.32 4.46
N LEU A 205 7.58 -14.20 3.76
CA LEU A 205 6.94 -12.99 4.28
C LEU A 205 5.41 -13.16 4.34
#